data_AF-A0A5M9IUL5-F1
#
_entry.id   AF-A0A5M9IUL5-F1
#
_cell.length_a   1.000
_cell.length_b   1.000
_cell.length_c   1.000
_cell.angle_alpha   90.00
_cell.angle_beta   90.00
_cell.angle_gamma   90.00
#
_symmetry.space_group_name_H-M   'P 1'
#
loop_
_entity.id
_entity.type
_entity.pdbx_description
1 polymer ?
#
loop_
_entity_poly.entity_id
_entity_poly.type
_entity_poly.pdbx_seq_one_letter_code
_entity_poly.pdbx_strand_id
1 'polypeptide(L)'
;MPTENKTIGQQRLDRIIAANEFLRVIANCGRCFFRNKGAGHDAYLALNGRRNIVWLFDDYTGARINVMREGPWEGFSHGGTLKSLVGSIGSFVLNGKMMRYGYFQPLMDNGFENPWGYGDDILIVRDEGVRLGLIRKPEEQKEAA
;
A
#
# COMPACT_ATOMS: atom_id res chain seq x y z
N MET A 1 24.28 0.58 -20.74
CA MET A 1 22.93 0.81 -21.29
C MET A 1 22.43 2.12 -20.70
N PRO A 2 22.09 3.15 -21.48
CA PRO A 2 21.47 4.34 -20.93
C PRO A 2 20.06 3.97 -20.45
N THR A 3 19.84 4.03 -19.14
CA THR A 3 18.52 3.82 -18.53
C THR A 3 17.62 4.98 -18.98
N GLU A 4 16.55 4.71 -19.74
CA GLU A 4 15.61 5.75 -20.14
C GLU A 4 15.06 6.47 -18.90
N ASN A 5 15.24 7.80 -18.85
CA ASN A 5 14.70 8.63 -17.78
C ASN A 5 13.16 8.69 -17.91
N LYS A 6 12.46 7.85 -17.15
CA LYS A 6 10.99 7.85 -17.09
C LYS A 6 10.46 9.20 -16.61
N THR A 7 9.43 9.70 -17.29
CA THR A 7 8.66 10.88 -16.81
C THR A 7 8.02 10.59 -15.46
N ILE A 8 7.73 11.64 -14.67
CA ILE A 8 7.00 11.49 -13.39
C ILE A 8 5.69 10.72 -13.57
N GLY A 9 4.96 10.98 -14.67
CA GLY A 9 3.71 10.28 -14.98
C GLY A 9 3.91 8.78 -15.22
N GLN A 10 4.96 8.38 -15.92
CA GLN A 10 5.31 6.96 -16.12
C GLN A 10 5.74 6.30 -14.81
N GLN A 11 6.56 6.97 -14.00
CA GLN A 11 6.96 6.43 -12.70
C GLN A 11 5.75 6.21 -11.77
N ARG A 12 4.77 7.13 -11.78
CA ARG A 12 3.53 6.97 -11.02
C ARG A 12 2.68 5.80 -11.54
N LEU A 13 2.68 5.56 -12.85
CA LEU A 13 2.02 4.38 -13.43
C LEU A 13 2.66 3.08 -12.96
N ASP A 14 3.99 2.99 -13.00
CA ASP A 14 4.71 1.80 -12.52
C ASP A 14 4.41 1.56 -11.03
N ARG A 15 4.44 2.62 -10.22
CA ARG A 15 4.16 2.52 -8.78
C ARG A 15 2.71 2.17 -8.47
N ILE A 16 1.73 2.62 -9.25
CA ILE A 16 0.33 2.21 -8.99
C ILE A 16 0.06 0.75 -9.38
N ILE A 17 0.78 0.22 -10.37
CA ILE A 17 0.74 -1.21 -10.69
C ILE A 17 1.29 -2.00 -9.50
N ALA A 18 2.49 -1.65 -9.02
CA ALA A 18 3.09 -2.27 -7.84
C ALA A 18 2.21 -2.15 -6.58
N ALA A 19 1.58 -0.99 -6.38
CA ALA A 19 0.67 -0.77 -5.26
C ALA A 19 -0.59 -1.64 -5.32
N ASN A 20 -1.18 -1.84 -6.50
CA ASN A 20 -2.32 -2.75 -6.67
C ASN A 20 -1.92 -4.20 -6.45
N GLU A 21 -0.73 -4.61 -6.89
CA GLU A 21 -0.20 -5.94 -6.60
C GLU A 21 0.01 -6.14 -5.10
N PHE A 22 0.54 -5.13 -4.40
CA PHE A 22 0.69 -5.15 -2.96
C PHE A 22 -0.64 -5.26 -2.22
N LEU A 23 -1.68 -4.54 -2.66
CA LEU A 23 -3.04 -4.70 -2.11
C LEU A 23 -3.56 -6.13 -2.29
N ARG A 24 -3.30 -6.76 -3.44
CA ARG A 24 -3.68 -8.16 -3.67
C ARG A 24 -2.93 -9.12 -2.76
N VAL A 25 -1.66 -8.87 -2.46
CA VAL A 25 -0.90 -9.69 -1.50
C VAL A 25 -1.58 -9.62 -0.13
N ILE A 26 -1.88 -8.41 0.37
CA ILE A 26 -2.58 -8.22 1.65
C ILE A 26 -3.94 -8.94 1.64
N ALA A 27 -4.69 -8.83 0.54
CA ALA A 27 -5.98 -9.51 0.37
C ALA A 27 -5.89 -11.03 0.41
N ASN A 28 -4.73 -11.63 0.16
CA ASN A 28 -4.49 -13.07 0.18
C ASN A 28 -3.82 -13.57 1.48
N CYS A 29 -3.54 -12.69 2.44
CA CYS A 29 -2.88 -13.02 3.70
C CYS A 29 -3.82 -12.81 4.89
N GLY A 30 -3.60 -13.58 5.97
CA GLY A 30 -4.26 -13.39 7.26
C GLY A 30 -5.78 -13.17 7.15
N ARG A 31 -6.24 -12.01 7.65
CA ARG A 31 -7.68 -11.63 7.65
C ARG A 31 -8.23 -11.20 6.28
N CYS A 32 -7.45 -11.32 5.20
CA CYS A 32 -7.85 -11.00 3.84
C CYS A 32 -8.37 -9.55 3.72
N PHE A 33 -7.62 -8.57 4.24
CA PHE A 33 -8.05 -7.17 4.12
C PHE A 33 -8.12 -6.72 2.67
N PHE A 34 -9.02 -5.79 2.36
CA PHE A 34 -9.27 -5.30 1.00
C PHE A 34 -9.86 -6.34 0.04
N ARG A 35 -10.37 -7.46 0.57
CA ARG A 35 -11.09 -8.47 -0.20
C ARG A 35 -12.52 -8.59 0.27
N ASN A 36 -13.44 -8.51 -0.68
CA ASN A 36 -14.83 -8.81 -0.43
C ASN A 36 -15.41 -9.73 -1.52
N LYS A 37 -15.49 -11.02 -1.21
CA LYS A 37 -16.12 -12.01 -2.09
C LYS A 37 -17.63 -11.77 -2.27
N GLY A 38 -18.28 -11.09 -1.34
CA GLY A 38 -19.72 -10.78 -1.40
C GLY A 38 -20.06 -9.60 -2.30
N ALA A 39 -19.17 -8.60 -2.41
CA ALA A 39 -19.35 -7.45 -3.31
C ALA A 39 -18.88 -7.71 -4.75
N GLY A 40 -18.19 -8.84 -4.98
CA GLY A 40 -17.71 -9.24 -6.30
C GLY A 40 -16.45 -8.51 -6.77
N HIS A 41 -15.80 -7.72 -5.91
CA HIS A 41 -14.53 -7.07 -6.22
C HIS A 41 -13.64 -6.87 -4.97
N ASP A 42 -12.33 -6.93 -5.18
CA ASP A 42 -11.32 -6.51 -4.20
C ASP A 42 -11.07 -4.99 -4.32
N ALA A 43 -10.48 -4.37 -3.30
CA ALA A 43 -10.15 -2.95 -3.36
C ALA A 43 -9.01 -2.73 -4.35
N TYR A 44 -9.05 -1.60 -5.06
CA TYR A 44 -7.98 -1.24 -5.98
C TYR A 44 -7.75 0.27 -6.05
N LEU A 45 -6.57 0.65 -6.52
CA LEU A 45 -6.15 2.03 -6.71
C LEU A 45 -6.18 2.41 -8.19
N ALA A 46 -6.61 3.64 -8.48
CA ALA A 46 -6.49 4.24 -9.80
C ALA A 46 -5.91 5.66 -9.73
N LEU A 47 -5.19 6.05 -10.77
CA LEU A 47 -4.78 7.44 -10.98
C LEU A 47 -5.89 8.18 -11.74
N ASN A 48 -6.06 9.48 -11.45
CA ASN A 48 -6.80 10.35 -12.36
C ASN A 48 -6.06 10.52 -13.71
N GLY A 49 -6.72 11.09 -14.71
CA GLY A 49 -6.13 11.28 -16.05
C GLY A 49 -4.82 12.10 -16.06
N ARG A 50 -4.66 13.04 -15.12
CA ARG A 50 -3.43 13.83 -14.94
C ARG A 50 -2.35 13.13 -14.12
N ARG A 51 -2.62 11.91 -13.61
CA ARG A 51 -1.70 11.09 -12.81
C ARG A 51 -1.12 11.82 -11.61
N ASN A 52 -1.95 12.60 -10.91
CA ASN A 52 -1.56 13.36 -9.72
C ASN A 52 -2.53 13.22 -8.54
N ILE A 53 -3.60 12.46 -8.71
CA ILE A 53 -4.53 12.07 -7.64
C ILE A 53 -4.68 10.56 -7.68
N VAL A 54 -4.60 9.92 -6.51
CA VAL A 54 -4.81 8.48 -6.33
C VAL A 54 -6.17 8.26 -5.68
N TRP A 55 -6.98 7.45 -6.32
CA TRP A 55 -8.30 7.03 -5.85
C TRP A 55 -8.24 5.60 -5.38
N LEU A 56 -8.77 5.31 -4.19
CA LEU A 56 -9.16 3.97 -3.77
C LEU A 56 -10.60 3.72 -4.20
N PHE A 57 -10.86 2.52 -4.71
CA PHE A 57 -12.19 1.94 -4.80
C PHE A 57 -12.28 0.91 -3.68
N ASP A 58 -13.09 1.21 -2.67
CA ASP A 58 -13.25 0.38 -1.47
C ASP A 58 -13.88 -0.98 -1.81
N ASP A 59 -13.40 -2.07 -1.20
CA ASP A 59 -13.86 -3.44 -1.48
C ASP A 59 -15.29 -3.71 -1.01
N TYR A 60 -15.77 -3.04 0.04
CA TYR A 60 -17.08 -3.32 0.60
C TYR A 60 -18.15 -2.35 0.11
N THR A 61 -17.87 -1.06 0.05
CA THR A 61 -18.86 -0.07 -0.41
C THR A 61 -18.76 0.28 -1.89
N GLY A 62 -17.63 -0.01 -2.55
CA GLY A 62 -17.33 0.49 -3.89
C GLY A 62 -17.06 2.00 -3.93
N ALA A 63 -16.97 2.68 -2.79
CA ALA A 63 -16.78 4.12 -2.73
C ALA A 63 -15.43 4.54 -3.35
N ARG A 64 -15.46 5.63 -4.11
CA ARG A 64 -14.27 6.24 -4.72
C ARG A 64 -13.67 7.31 -3.81
N ILE A 65 -12.53 7.03 -3.21
CA ILE A 65 -11.94 7.81 -2.11
C ILE A 65 -10.59 8.40 -2.52
N ASN A 66 -10.39 9.71 -2.35
CA ASN A 66 -9.07 10.33 -2.56
C ASN A 66 -8.17 9.99 -1.37
N VAL A 67 -7.17 9.14 -1.59
CA VAL A 67 -6.32 8.61 -0.51
C VAL A 67 -5.36 9.64 0.08
N MET A 68 -5.27 10.82 -0.51
CA MET A 68 -4.48 11.95 0.00
C MET A 68 -5.34 13.01 0.68
N ARG A 69 -6.67 12.83 0.72
CA ARG A 69 -7.58 13.77 1.38
C ARG A 69 -7.45 13.66 2.90
N GLU A 70 -7.32 14.81 3.56
CA GLU A 70 -7.40 14.92 5.01
C GLU A 70 -8.82 14.64 5.53
N GLY A 71 -8.94 14.39 6.84
CA GLY A 71 -10.24 14.15 7.48
C GLY A 71 -10.87 12.79 7.14
N PRO A 72 -12.15 12.59 7.47
CA PRO A 72 -12.84 11.30 7.28
C PRO A 72 -12.89 10.86 5.82
N TRP A 73 -12.83 9.55 5.58
CA TRP A 73 -13.04 8.95 4.26
C TRP A 73 -14.42 8.31 4.23
N GLU A 74 -15.41 9.09 3.81
CA GLU A 74 -16.78 8.60 3.61
C GLU A 74 -16.79 7.38 2.68
N GLY A 75 -17.43 6.30 3.13
CA GLY A 75 -17.48 5.03 2.42
C GLY A 75 -16.26 4.13 2.59
N PHE A 76 -15.24 4.54 3.36
CA PHE A 76 -14.14 3.63 3.68
C PHE A 76 -14.57 2.60 4.72
N SER A 77 -14.40 1.32 4.40
CA SER A 77 -15.00 0.23 5.18
C SER A 77 -14.09 -0.33 6.27
N HIS A 78 -12.87 0.21 6.38
CA HIS A 78 -11.84 -0.28 7.30
C HIS A 78 -11.50 0.75 8.39
N GLY A 79 -10.85 0.25 9.45
CA GLY A 79 -10.40 1.08 10.58
C GLY A 79 -9.24 2.02 10.26
N GLY A 80 -8.91 2.89 11.23
CA GLY A 80 -7.89 3.93 11.08
C GLY A 80 -6.50 3.42 10.68
N THR A 81 -6.08 2.25 11.18
CA THR A 81 -4.81 1.61 10.80
C THR A 81 -4.72 1.36 9.29
N LEU A 82 -5.77 0.80 8.70
CA LEU A 82 -5.81 0.51 7.26
C LEU A 82 -5.98 1.78 6.43
N LYS A 83 -6.66 2.80 6.96
CA LYS A 83 -6.69 4.14 6.34
C LYS A 83 -5.28 4.72 6.23
N SER A 84 -4.50 4.68 7.32
CA SER A 84 -3.10 5.16 7.33
C SER A 84 -2.20 4.36 6.39
N LEU A 85 -2.41 3.05 6.28
CA LEU A 85 -1.73 2.22 5.30
C LEU A 85 -2.04 2.66 3.86
N VAL A 86 -3.31 2.80 3.50
CA VAL A 86 -3.70 3.21 2.14
C VAL A 86 -3.17 4.60 1.82
N GLY A 87 -3.14 5.53 2.78
CA GLY A 87 -2.49 6.85 2.61
C GLY A 87 -0.98 6.75 2.37
N SER A 88 -0.29 5.80 3.03
CA SER A 88 1.13 5.53 2.81
C SER A 88 1.38 4.93 1.43
N ILE A 89 0.52 4.02 0.97
CA ILE A 89 0.55 3.47 -0.39
C ILE A 89 0.29 4.60 -1.42
N GLY A 90 -0.66 5.50 -1.17
CA GLY A 90 -0.88 6.69 -2.00
C GLY A 90 0.34 7.61 -2.08
N SER A 91 1.02 7.82 -0.95
CA SER A 91 2.28 8.59 -0.89
C SER A 91 3.40 7.92 -1.67
N PHE A 92 3.51 6.59 -1.62
CA PHE A 92 4.39 5.82 -2.49
C PHE A 92 4.06 6.05 -3.96
N VAL A 93 2.80 5.89 -4.37
CA VAL A 93 2.39 6.07 -5.76
C VAL A 93 2.76 7.47 -6.26
N LEU A 94 2.41 8.52 -5.53
CA LEU A 94 2.63 9.89 -6.00
C LEU A 94 4.10 10.32 -5.94
N ASN A 95 4.81 9.94 -4.87
CA ASN A 95 6.08 10.57 -4.49
C ASN A 95 7.25 9.58 -4.32
N GLY A 96 7.01 8.27 -4.47
CA GLY A 96 8.02 7.24 -4.25
C GLY A 96 8.39 7.04 -2.77
N LYS A 97 7.61 7.58 -1.83
CA LYS A 97 7.89 7.45 -0.40
C LYS A 97 7.64 6.01 0.07
N MET A 98 8.72 5.27 0.32
CA MET A 98 8.67 3.90 0.82
C MET A 98 8.22 3.83 2.28
N MET A 99 7.60 2.71 2.65
CA MET A 99 7.18 2.37 4.00
C MET A 99 8.32 1.72 4.79
N ARG A 100 8.22 1.77 6.12
CA ARG A 100 9.22 1.23 7.04
C ARG A 100 9.13 -0.29 7.12
N TYR A 101 10.27 -0.97 6.98
CA TYR A 101 10.41 -2.43 7.11
C TYR A 101 9.81 -2.99 8.41
N GLY A 102 10.22 -2.43 9.57
CA GLY A 102 9.79 -2.87 10.90
C GLY A 102 8.31 -2.64 11.23
N TYR A 103 7.51 -2.09 10.31
CA TYR A 103 6.05 -2.10 10.47
C TYR A 103 5.44 -3.47 10.14
N PHE A 104 6.06 -4.21 9.21
CA PHE A 104 5.52 -5.46 8.67
C PHE A 104 6.21 -6.68 9.31
N GLN A 105 6.05 -6.82 10.62
CA GLN A 105 6.59 -7.93 11.41
C GLN A 105 5.59 -8.35 12.48
N PRO A 106 5.60 -9.62 12.94
CA PRO A 106 4.63 -10.12 13.93
C PRO A 106 4.72 -9.37 15.26
N LEU A 107 5.95 -9.08 15.71
CA LEU A 107 6.23 -8.26 16.88
C LEU A 107 6.80 -6.93 16.43
N MET A 108 6.13 -5.83 16.77
CA MET A 108 6.57 -4.49 16.42
C MET A 108 7.75 -4.04 17.29
N ASP A 109 8.48 -3.01 16.84
CA ASP A 109 9.66 -2.49 17.55
C ASP A 109 9.35 -1.94 18.96
N ASN A 110 8.08 -1.68 19.27
CA ASN A 110 7.61 -1.24 20.57
C ASN A 110 7.22 -2.42 21.51
N GLY A 111 7.45 -3.67 21.09
CA GLY A 111 7.16 -4.87 21.88
C GLY A 111 5.71 -5.34 21.85
N PHE A 112 4.83 -4.68 21.07
CA PHE A 112 3.44 -5.12 20.91
C PHE A 112 3.29 -6.00 19.66
N GLU A 113 2.35 -6.93 19.72
CA GLU A 113 1.93 -7.69 18.54
C GLU A 113 1.39 -6.76 17.45
N ASN A 114 1.61 -7.17 16.20
CA ASN A 114 1.11 -6.43 15.07
C ASN A 114 -0.43 -6.36 15.11
N PRO A 115 -1.03 -5.16 15.07
CA PRO A 115 -2.48 -4.99 15.20
C PRO A 115 -3.27 -5.61 14.03
N TRP A 116 -2.59 -6.04 12.97
CA TRP A 116 -3.23 -6.73 11.86
C TRP A 116 -3.61 -8.15 12.23
N GLY A 117 -2.95 -8.75 13.24
CA GLY A 117 -3.25 -10.12 13.68
C GLY A 117 -2.96 -11.17 12.61
N TYR A 118 -2.01 -10.92 11.72
CA TYR A 118 -1.65 -11.82 10.61
C TYR A 118 -0.71 -12.95 11.06
N GLY A 119 -0.13 -12.88 12.27
CA GLY A 119 0.95 -13.79 12.65
C GLY A 119 2.08 -13.70 11.63
N ASP A 120 2.62 -14.84 11.21
CA ASP A 120 3.73 -14.92 10.26
C ASP A 120 3.36 -14.52 8.83
N ASP A 121 2.07 -14.49 8.46
CA ASP A 121 1.64 -14.03 7.12
C ASP A 121 2.05 -12.57 6.86
N ILE A 122 2.27 -11.78 7.90
CA ILE A 122 2.79 -10.41 7.75
C ILE A 122 4.19 -10.38 7.10
N LEU A 123 4.97 -11.46 7.23
CA LEU A 123 6.29 -11.60 6.62
C LEU A 123 6.16 -11.77 5.10
N ILE A 124 5.13 -12.46 4.62
CA ILE A 124 4.81 -12.54 3.18
C ILE A 124 4.51 -11.13 2.65
N VAL A 125 3.65 -10.38 3.36
CA VAL A 125 3.35 -8.99 3.00
C VAL A 125 4.62 -8.15 2.95
N ARG A 126 5.49 -8.28 3.97
CA ARG A 126 6.76 -7.55 4.00
C ARG A 126 7.65 -7.87 2.82
N ASP A 127 7.88 -9.15 2.55
CA ASP A 127 8.85 -9.59 1.56
C ASP A 127 8.38 -9.23 0.14
N GLU A 128 7.08 -9.37 -0.13
CA GLU A 128 6.45 -8.89 -1.37
C GLU A 128 6.48 -7.36 -1.48
N GLY A 129 6.23 -6.64 -0.38
CA GLY A 129 6.32 -5.19 -0.38
C GLY A 129 7.74 -4.68 -0.64
N VAL A 130 8.77 -5.42 -0.22
CA VAL A 130 10.16 -5.15 -0.61
C VAL A 130 10.38 -5.45 -2.10
N ARG A 131 9.96 -6.63 -2.57
CA ARG A 131 10.10 -7.03 -3.98
C ARG A 131 9.46 -6.01 -4.93
N LEU A 132 8.32 -5.44 -4.54
CA LEU A 132 7.57 -4.43 -5.27
C LEU A 132 8.11 -3.00 -5.10
N GLY A 133 9.10 -2.80 -4.22
CA GLY A 133 9.71 -1.49 -3.95
C GLY A 133 8.86 -0.55 -3.08
N LEU A 134 7.82 -1.05 -2.42
CA LEU A 134 7.00 -0.26 -1.49
C LEU A 134 7.64 -0.15 -0.10
N ILE A 135 8.45 -1.12 0.30
CA ILE A 135 9.06 -1.21 1.63
C ILE A 135 10.58 -1.11 1.47
N ARG A 136 11.20 -0.19 2.21
CA ARG A 136 12.66 0.01 2.20
C ARG A 136 13.36 -1.02 3.07
N LYS A 137 14.35 -1.75 2.54
CA LYS A 137 15.15 -2.69 3.34
C LYS A 137 16.11 -1.92 4.27
N PRO A 138 16.40 -2.42 5.48
CA PRO A 138 17.36 -1.77 6.39
C PRO A 138 18.77 -1.63 5.79
N GLU A 139 19.21 -2.59 4.97
CA GLU A 139 20.55 -2.60 4.36
C GLU A 139 20.75 -1.42 3.39
N GLU A 140 19.69 -0.96 2.73
CA GLU A 140 19.67 0.21 1.84
C GLU A 140 19.74 1.56 2.58
N GLN A 141 19.80 1.57 3.92
CA GLN A 141 20.05 2.79 4.71
C GLN A 141 21.53 3.12 4.85
N LYS A 142 22.43 2.14 4.74
CA LYS A 142 23.88 2.36 4.93
C LYS A 142 24.58 2.95 3.71
N GLU A 143 24.01 2.81 2.50
CA GLU A 143 24.62 3.33 1.27
C GLU A 143 24.21 4.78 0.94
N ALA A 144 23.28 5.37 1.70
CA ALA A 144 22.76 6.72 1.47
C ALA A 144 23.10 7.72 2.59
N ALA A 145 24.02 7.36 3.49
CA ALA A 145 24.48 8.17 4.61
C ALA A 145 25.94 8.60 4.42
#